data_AF-A0A931UFW7-F1
#
_entry.id   AF-A0A931UFW7-F1
#
_cell.length_a   1.000
_cell.length_b   1.000
_cell.length_c   1.000
_cell.angle_alpha   90.00
_cell.angle_beta   90.00
_cell.angle_gamma   90.00
#
_symmetry.space_group_name_H-M   'P 1'
#
loop_
_entity.id
_entity.type
_entity.pdbx_description
1 polymer ?
#
loop_
_entity_poly.entity_id
_entity_poly.type
_entity_poly.pdbx_seq_one_letter_code
_entity_poly.pdbx_strand_id
1 'polypeptide(L)'
;VRALALLKGNIKATILDAANKNRVMKEQPDKFLILPLGDVKASDEALFATREFLDKNQAAVRIFLEELIRVNRAINANPKWIVEERKKLGLLKDLPAKLEGEILPFYQEAVQNGVFPNDGGGNSAAKNDLEFFRLSGALKGENLKVEDFWHLAPLKAALANVK
;
A
#
# COMPACT_ATOMS: atom_id res chain seq x y z
N VAL A 1 -18.97 1.73 -2.14
CA VAL A 1 -19.94 2.29 -3.11
C VAL A 1 -19.78 1.71 -4.52
N ARG A 2 -18.57 1.73 -5.12
CA ARG A 2 -18.33 1.23 -6.50
C ARG A 2 -18.65 -0.27 -6.69
N ALA A 3 -18.20 -1.14 -5.78
CA ALA A 3 -18.53 -2.58 -5.84
C ALA A 3 -20.03 -2.84 -5.87
N LEU A 4 -20.81 -2.15 -5.01
CA LEU A 4 -22.26 -2.30 -4.98
C LEU A 4 -22.93 -1.80 -6.27
N ALA A 5 -22.46 -0.67 -6.82
CA ALA A 5 -22.97 -0.16 -8.09
C ALA A 5 -22.68 -1.13 -9.25
N LEU A 6 -21.51 -1.77 -9.24
CA LEU A 6 -21.13 -2.80 -10.22
C LEU A 6 -22.03 -4.03 -10.10
N LEU A 7 -22.20 -4.57 -8.88
CA LEU A 7 -23.06 -5.73 -8.59
C LEU A 7 -24.53 -5.48 -8.98
N LYS A 8 -25.05 -4.27 -8.70
CA LYS A 8 -26.40 -3.84 -9.09
C LYS A 8 -26.55 -3.55 -10.59
N GLY A 9 -25.45 -3.51 -11.35
CA GLY A 9 -25.46 -3.26 -12.79
C GLY A 9 -25.61 -1.79 -13.20
N ASN A 10 -25.51 -0.86 -12.24
CA ASN A 10 -25.56 0.59 -12.47
C ASN A 10 -24.31 1.10 -13.20
N ILE A 11 -23.18 0.41 -13.05
CA ILE A 11 -21.95 0.62 -13.82
C ILE A 11 -21.50 -0.71 -14.42
N LYS A 12 -20.76 -0.66 -15.53
CA LYS A 12 -20.32 -1.86 -16.26
C LYS A 12 -18.86 -2.22 -16.01
N ALA A 13 -18.03 -1.23 -15.66
CA ALA A 13 -16.63 -1.41 -15.32
C ALA A 13 -16.21 -0.33 -14.29
N THR A 14 -15.29 -0.68 -13.40
CA THR A 14 -14.73 0.27 -12.43
C THR A 14 -13.43 -0.26 -11.83
N ILE A 15 -12.63 0.63 -11.27
CA ILE A 15 -11.46 0.27 -10.46
C ILE A 15 -11.95 0.00 -9.03
N LEU A 16 -11.50 -1.12 -8.47
CA LEU A 16 -11.79 -1.57 -7.10
C LEU A 16 -10.48 -1.82 -6.37
N ASP A 17 -10.43 -1.46 -5.08
CA ASP A 17 -9.42 -1.97 -4.16
C ASP A 17 -9.53 -3.50 -4.00
N ALA A 18 -8.50 -4.13 -3.43
CA ALA A 18 -8.42 -5.58 -3.29
C ALA A 18 -9.61 -6.18 -2.55
N ALA A 19 -10.07 -5.56 -1.45
CA ALA A 19 -11.20 -6.05 -0.67
C ALA A 19 -12.51 -6.03 -1.48
N ASN A 20 -12.79 -4.92 -2.16
CA ASN A 20 -13.96 -4.78 -3.01
C ASN A 20 -13.89 -5.69 -4.25
N LYS A 21 -12.71 -5.86 -4.84
CA LYS A 21 -12.48 -6.83 -5.94
C LYS A 21 -12.78 -8.25 -5.47
N ASN A 22 -12.23 -8.67 -4.33
CA ASN A 22 -12.46 -10.00 -3.76
C ASN A 22 -13.93 -10.24 -3.47
N ARG A 23 -14.63 -9.24 -2.95
CA ARG A 23 -16.08 -9.30 -2.75
C ARG A 23 -16.84 -9.51 -4.06
N VAL A 24 -16.57 -8.71 -5.10
CA VAL A 24 -17.27 -8.80 -6.39
C VAL A 24 -17.04 -10.17 -7.04
N MET A 25 -15.78 -10.62 -7.08
CA MET A 25 -15.42 -11.91 -7.67
C MET A 25 -16.01 -13.09 -6.89
N LYS A 26 -16.22 -12.95 -5.58
CA LYS A 26 -16.90 -13.97 -4.76
C LYS A 26 -18.42 -13.99 -4.96
N GLU A 27 -19.05 -12.82 -5.08
CA GLU A 27 -20.52 -12.72 -5.18
C GLU A 27 -21.04 -13.03 -6.58
N GLN A 28 -20.31 -12.68 -7.65
CA GLN A 28 -20.72 -12.89 -9.05
C GLN A 28 -19.53 -13.29 -9.94
N PRO A 29 -18.87 -14.45 -9.70
CA PRO A 29 -17.64 -14.86 -10.39
C PRO A 29 -17.78 -14.98 -11.91
N ASP A 30 -18.93 -15.44 -12.41
CA ASP A 30 -19.13 -15.68 -13.85
C ASP A 30 -19.54 -14.42 -14.64
N LYS A 31 -19.79 -13.31 -13.94
CA LYS A 31 -20.31 -12.07 -14.55
C LYS A 31 -19.21 -11.04 -14.82
N PHE A 32 -18.16 -11.05 -14.02
CA PHE A 32 -17.09 -10.06 -14.09
C PHE A 32 -15.75 -10.73 -14.37
N LEU A 33 -14.90 -10.01 -15.08
CA LEU A 33 -13.52 -10.41 -15.33
C LEU A 33 -12.59 -9.26 -14.92
N ILE A 34 -11.39 -9.63 -14.50
CA ILE A 34 -10.35 -8.67 -14.15
C ILE A 34 -9.65 -8.29 -15.45
N LEU A 35 -9.68 -7.01 -15.80
CA LEU A 35 -8.94 -6.50 -16.95
C LEU A 35 -7.44 -6.48 -16.60
N PRO A 36 -6.55 -6.86 -17.54
CA PRO A 36 -5.12 -6.76 -17.30
C PRO A 36 -4.74 -5.30 -17.12
N LEU A 37 -4.20 -4.98 -15.95
CA LEU A 37 -3.45 -3.75 -15.71
C LEU A 37 -2.04 -4.07 -16.21
N GLY A 38 -1.56 -3.35 -17.23
CA GLY A 38 -0.20 -3.55 -17.77
C GLY A 38 0.88 -3.24 -16.74
N ASP A 39 2.11 -2.98 -17.18
CA ASP A 39 3.26 -2.83 -16.26
C ASP A 39 3.30 -1.51 -15.46
N VAL A 40 2.20 -0.76 -15.44
CA VAL A 40 2.12 0.51 -14.70
C VAL A 40 2.00 0.24 -13.21
N LYS A 41 2.92 0.81 -12.43
CA LYS A 41 2.94 0.74 -10.97
C LYS A 41 2.73 2.12 -10.36
N ALA A 42 2.17 2.16 -9.16
CA ALA A 42 2.05 3.35 -8.34
C ALA A 42 2.04 2.93 -6.87
N SER A 43 2.45 3.83 -5.98
CA SER A 43 2.24 3.70 -4.55
C SER A 43 0.75 3.87 -4.22
N ASP A 44 0.26 3.09 -3.27
CA ASP A 44 -1.09 3.26 -2.72
C ASP A 44 -1.08 4.37 -1.65
N GLU A 45 -0.01 4.44 -0.87
CA GLU A 45 0.15 5.38 0.24
C GLU A 45 1.57 5.96 0.31
N ALA A 46 1.67 7.19 0.83
CA ALA A 46 2.92 7.88 1.08
C ALA A 46 2.88 8.62 2.43
N LEU A 47 4.02 8.70 3.11
CA LEU A 47 4.19 9.50 4.33
C LEU A 47 4.68 10.90 3.98
N PHE A 48 4.05 11.93 4.55
CA PHE A 48 4.43 13.32 4.32
C PHE A 48 4.49 14.10 5.63
N ALA A 49 5.40 15.08 5.68
CA ALA A 49 5.52 16.06 6.75
C ALA A 49 6.26 17.29 6.21
N THR A 50 6.20 18.42 6.93
CA THR A 50 6.98 19.60 6.56
C THR A 50 8.48 19.36 6.77
N ARG A 51 9.32 20.08 6.01
CA ARG A 51 10.77 20.06 6.17
C ARG A 51 11.21 20.35 7.60
N GLU A 52 10.66 21.42 8.17
CA GLU A 52 10.95 21.84 9.54
C GLU A 52 10.66 20.72 10.56
N PHE A 53 9.53 20.02 10.41
CA PHE A 53 9.20 18.92 11.30
C PHE A 53 10.21 17.77 11.17
N LEU A 54 10.56 17.39 9.93
CA LEU A 54 11.51 16.31 9.69
C LEU A 54 12.89 16.65 10.24
N ASP A 55 13.35 17.89 10.05
CA ASP A 55 14.66 18.35 10.49
C ASP A 55 14.74 18.46 12.03
N LYS A 56 13.65 18.89 12.69
CA LYS A 56 13.58 18.98 14.16
C LYS A 56 13.44 17.62 14.86
N ASN A 57 12.80 16.64 14.21
CA ASN A 57 12.40 15.38 14.85
C ASN A 57 13.11 14.15 14.26
N GLN A 58 14.32 14.30 13.72
CA GLN A 58 15.04 13.24 13.00
C GLN A 58 15.10 11.91 13.76
N ALA A 59 15.38 11.94 15.07
CA ALA A 59 15.46 10.73 15.89
C ALA A 59 14.12 9.97 15.97
N ALA A 60 13.02 10.70 16.19
CA ALA A 60 11.68 10.11 16.29
C ALA A 60 11.20 9.60 14.93
N VAL A 61 11.41 10.38 13.86
CA VAL A 61 11.08 9.99 12.49
C VAL A 61 11.86 8.73 12.09
N ARG A 62 13.15 8.65 12.44
CA ARG A 62 13.96 7.47 12.17
C ARG A 62 13.38 6.23 12.85
N ILE A 63 13.12 6.29 14.16
CA ILE A 63 12.53 5.16 14.91
C ILE A 63 11.21 4.73 14.28
N PHE A 64 10.34 5.69 13.95
CA PHE A 64 9.06 5.39 13.30
C PHE A 64 9.24 4.65 11.98
N LEU A 65 10.14 5.12 11.11
CA LEU A 65 10.42 4.46 9.82
C LEU A 65 11.06 3.08 10.00
N GLU A 66 11.97 2.93 10.97
CA GLU A 66 12.57 1.63 11.30
C GLU A 66 11.49 0.60 11.68
N GLU A 67 10.53 0.98 12.53
CA GLU A 67 9.44 0.10 12.95
C GLU A 67 8.48 -0.22 11.80
N LEU A 68 8.15 0.74 10.93
CA LEU A 68 7.34 0.46 9.73
C LEU A 68 8.03 -0.55 8.79
N ILE A 69 9.35 -0.41 8.58
CA ILE A 69 10.12 -1.35 7.77
C ILE A 69 10.10 -2.75 8.40
N ARG A 70 10.24 -2.85 9.73
CA ARG A 70 10.15 -4.13 10.44
C ARG A 70 8.79 -4.78 10.27
N VAL A 71 7.70 -4.01 10.35
CA VAL A 71 6.34 -4.50 10.12
C VAL A 71 6.19 -5.02 8.68
N ASN A 72 6.62 -4.26 7.67
CA ASN A 72 6.58 -4.72 6.27
C ASN A 72 7.35 -6.03 6.07
N ARG A 73 8.58 -6.12 6.61
CA ARG A 73 9.40 -7.33 6.54
C ARG A 73 8.75 -8.52 7.26
N ALA A 74 8.13 -8.28 8.42
CA ALA A 74 7.43 -9.33 9.17
C ALA A 74 6.20 -9.85 8.41
N ILE A 75 5.42 -8.96 7.79
CA ILE A 75 4.29 -9.32 6.93
C ILE A 75 4.77 -10.15 5.74
N ASN A 76 5.82 -9.71 5.04
CA ASN A 76 6.38 -10.45 3.91
C ASN A 76 6.91 -11.82 4.29
N ALA A 77 7.56 -11.94 5.45
CA ALA A 77 8.07 -13.21 5.94
C ALA A 77 6.94 -14.16 6.38
N ASN A 78 5.87 -13.61 6.98
CA ASN A 78 4.72 -14.37 7.43
C ASN A 78 3.44 -13.50 7.45
N PRO A 79 2.58 -13.58 6.42
CA PRO A 79 1.33 -12.80 6.38
C PRO A 79 0.40 -13.05 7.56
N LYS A 80 0.49 -14.21 8.23
CA LYS A 80 -0.32 -14.54 9.42
C LYS A 80 0.09 -13.74 10.66
N TRP A 81 1.32 -13.26 10.70
CA TRP A 81 1.88 -12.48 11.81
C TRP A 81 0.97 -11.30 12.20
N ILE A 82 0.36 -10.63 11.22
CA ILE A 82 -0.51 -9.47 11.49
C ILE A 82 -1.79 -9.83 12.26
N VAL A 83 -2.34 -11.03 12.03
CA VAL A 83 -3.53 -11.51 12.75
C VAL A 83 -3.16 -11.83 14.20
N GLU A 84 -1.97 -12.39 14.41
CA GLU A 84 -1.44 -12.72 15.72
C GLU A 84 -1.13 -11.45 16.53
N GLU A 85 -0.46 -10.46 15.93
CA GLU A 85 -0.19 -9.18 16.58
C GLU A 85 -1.46 -8.38 16.86
N ARG A 86 -2.44 -8.35 15.94
CA ARG A 86 -3.74 -7.72 16.20
C ARG A 86 -4.37 -8.26 17.48
N LYS A 87 -4.39 -9.59 17.65
CA LYS A 87 -4.97 -10.24 18.84
C LYS A 87 -4.16 -9.95 20.10
N LYS A 88 -2.83 -10.07 20.02
CA LYS A 88 -1.89 -9.80 21.13
C LYS A 88 -1.99 -8.36 21.63
N LEU A 89 -2.11 -7.38 20.73
CA LEU A 89 -2.21 -5.96 21.06
C LEU A 89 -3.65 -5.53 21.37
N GLY A 90 -4.64 -6.42 21.20
CA GLY A 90 -6.04 -6.10 21.43
C GLY A 90 -6.58 -5.02 20.49
N LEU A 91 -6.12 -5.00 19.24
CA LEU A 91 -6.53 -4.01 18.23
C LEU A 91 -7.84 -4.42 17.54
N LEU A 92 -8.72 -3.45 17.28
CA LEU A 92 -10.00 -3.64 16.58
C LEU A 92 -10.88 -4.73 17.22
N LYS A 93 -11.12 -4.66 18.54
CA LYS A 93 -11.84 -5.70 19.31
C LYS A 93 -13.29 -5.92 18.86
N ASP A 94 -13.86 -4.91 18.23
CA ASP A 94 -15.22 -4.84 17.71
C ASP A 94 -15.33 -5.25 16.24
N LEU A 95 -14.25 -5.75 15.64
CA LEU A 95 -14.26 -6.21 14.25
C LEU A 95 -15.26 -7.38 14.07
N PRO A 96 -16.24 -7.27 13.15
CA PRO A 96 -17.16 -8.36 12.85
C PRO A 96 -16.42 -9.64 12.41
N ALA A 97 -16.88 -10.80 12.86
CA ALA A 97 -16.26 -12.11 12.54
C ALA A 97 -16.07 -12.35 11.03
N LYS A 98 -17.01 -11.86 10.21
CA LYS A 98 -16.90 -11.91 8.75
C LYS A 98 -15.66 -11.17 8.24
N LEU A 99 -15.41 -9.95 8.74
CA LEU A 99 -14.25 -9.15 8.33
C LEU A 99 -12.95 -9.68 8.93
N GLU A 100 -13.00 -10.28 10.13
CA GLU A 100 -11.84 -10.95 10.71
C GLU A 100 -11.34 -12.10 9.82
N GLY A 101 -12.25 -12.87 9.23
CA GLY A 101 -11.92 -13.93 8.27
C GLY A 101 -11.31 -13.42 6.95
N GLU A 102 -11.43 -12.12 6.64
CA GLU A 102 -10.90 -11.51 5.42
C GLU A 102 -9.47 -10.95 5.59
N ILE A 103 -8.98 -10.79 6.84
CA ILE A 103 -7.65 -10.21 7.12
C ILE A 103 -6.54 -11.07 6.49
N LEU A 104 -6.45 -12.35 6.85
CA LEU A 104 -5.36 -13.20 6.38
C LEU A 104 -5.34 -13.33 4.84
N PRO A 105 -6.47 -13.61 4.16
CA PRO A 105 -6.50 -13.64 2.70
C PRO A 105 -6.00 -12.33 2.06
N PHE A 106 -6.37 -11.18 2.62
CA PHE A 106 -5.88 -9.88 2.13
C PHE A 106 -4.36 -9.77 2.21
N TYR A 107 -3.76 -10.06 3.37
CA TYR A 107 -2.30 -9.94 3.52
C TYR A 107 -1.52 -10.99 2.70
N GLN A 108 -2.07 -12.19 2.51
CA GLN A 108 -1.48 -13.19 1.60
C GLN A 108 -1.44 -12.69 0.16
N GLU A 109 -2.56 -12.15 -0.32
CA GLU A 109 -2.63 -11.53 -1.66
C GLU A 109 -1.69 -10.33 -1.78
N ALA A 110 -1.65 -9.47 -0.76
CA ALA A 110 -0.82 -8.28 -0.76
C ALA A 110 0.69 -8.63 -0.81
N VAL A 111 1.13 -9.66 -0.10
CA VAL A 111 2.52 -10.15 -0.17
C VAL A 111 2.82 -10.75 -1.55
N GLN A 112 1.91 -11.56 -2.10
CA GLN A 112 2.07 -12.12 -3.45
C GLN A 112 2.21 -11.02 -4.52
N ASN A 113 1.52 -9.90 -4.35
CA ASN A 113 1.57 -8.76 -5.26
C ASN A 113 2.67 -7.73 -4.92
N GLY A 114 3.49 -7.99 -3.89
CA GLY A 114 4.59 -7.10 -3.50
C GLY A 114 4.15 -5.74 -2.96
N VAL A 115 2.97 -5.65 -2.34
CA VAL A 115 2.37 -4.40 -1.81
C VAL A 115 3.21 -3.78 -0.69
N PHE A 116 4.01 -4.58 0.04
CA PHE A 116 4.85 -4.12 1.14
C PHE A 116 6.33 -4.24 0.79
N PRO A 117 6.97 -3.28 0.12
CA PRO A 117 8.40 -3.39 -0.17
C PRO A 117 9.26 -3.46 1.11
N ASN A 118 10.25 -4.36 1.13
CA ASN A 118 11.17 -4.55 2.27
C ASN A 118 12.07 -3.34 2.57
N ASP A 119 12.14 -2.39 1.63
CA ASP A 119 12.87 -1.14 1.72
C ASP A 119 11.95 0.09 1.92
N GLY A 120 10.64 -0.14 2.14
CA GLY A 120 9.65 0.94 2.23
C GLY A 120 9.36 1.64 0.90
N GLY A 121 9.73 1.04 -0.25
CA GLY A 121 9.45 1.50 -1.60
C GLY A 121 10.56 2.38 -2.18
N GLY A 122 11.19 3.18 -1.33
CA GLY A 122 12.40 3.93 -1.63
C GLY A 122 12.31 4.72 -2.95
N ASN A 123 13.39 4.68 -3.72
CA ASN A 123 13.48 5.37 -5.00
C ASN A 123 12.57 4.75 -6.08
N SER A 124 12.24 3.46 -5.95
CA SER A 124 11.44 2.76 -6.96
C SER A 124 9.98 3.21 -6.94
N ALA A 125 9.39 3.33 -5.75
CA ALA A 125 8.03 3.83 -5.57
C ALA A 125 7.90 5.26 -6.10
N ALA A 126 8.81 6.15 -5.71
CA ALA A 126 8.81 7.53 -6.19
C ALA A 126 8.90 7.65 -7.72
N LYS A 127 9.74 6.82 -8.38
CA LYS A 127 9.83 6.79 -9.84
C LYS A 127 8.55 6.30 -10.49
N ASN A 128 7.97 5.23 -9.95
CA ASN A 128 6.70 4.69 -10.43
C ASN A 128 5.58 5.74 -10.33
N ASP A 129 5.54 6.50 -9.23
CA ASP A 129 4.55 7.57 -9.06
C ASP A 129 4.73 8.71 -10.07
N LEU A 130 5.97 9.16 -10.29
CA LEU A 130 6.25 10.18 -11.30
C LEU A 130 5.85 9.71 -12.70
N GLU A 131 6.12 8.44 -13.03
CA GLU A 131 5.69 7.85 -14.30
C GLU A 131 4.16 7.78 -14.41
N PHE A 132 3.48 7.27 -13.37
CA PHE A 132 2.03 7.16 -13.30
C PHE A 132 1.35 8.54 -13.46
N PHE A 133 1.81 9.55 -12.72
CA PHE A 133 1.24 10.89 -12.80
C PHE A 133 1.56 11.58 -14.13
N ARG A 134 2.69 11.28 -14.77
CA ARG A 134 2.99 11.76 -16.13
C ARG A 134 2.08 11.09 -17.17
N LEU A 135 1.92 9.77 -17.10
CA LEU A 135 1.06 9.00 -18.03
C LEU A 135 -0.41 9.39 -17.91
N SER A 136 -0.89 9.71 -16.71
CA SER A 136 -2.26 10.19 -16.48
C SER A 136 -2.46 11.66 -16.86
N GLY A 137 -1.39 12.40 -17.17
CA GLY A 137 -1.43 13.83 -17.47
C GLY A 137 -1.59 14.74 -16.25
N ALA A 138 -1.56 14.19 -15.04
CA ALA A 138 -1.61 14.94 -13.78
C ALA A 138 -0.32 15.75 -13.54
N LEU A 139 0.82 15.23 -14.00
CA LEU A 139 2.12 15.87 -13.90
C LEU A 139 2.68 16.17 -15.30
N LYS A 140 3.17 17.39 -15.49
CA LYS A 140 3.77 17.85 -16.75
C LYS A 140 5.28 18.02 -16.58
N GLY A 141 6.03 17.86 -17.67
CA GLY A 141 7.48 18.02 -17.70
C GLY A 141 8.20 16.74 -18.13
N GLU A 142 9.43 16.91 -18.60
CA GLU A 142 10.35 15.85 -18.98
C GLU A 142 11.47 15.72 -17.94
N ASN A 143 12.06 14.53 -17.81
CA ASN A 143 13.22 14.28 -16.93
C ASN A 143 13.01 14.69 -15.46
N LEU A 144 11.79 14.49 -14.95
CA LEU A 144 11.43 14.74 -13.55
C LEU A 144 12.31 13.93 -12.60
N LYS A 145 12.91 14.59 -11.61
CA LYS A 145 13.80 13.95 -10.64
C LYS A 145 13.04 13.63 -9.37
N VAL A 146 13.33 12.48 -8.77
CA VAL A 146 12.69 12.05 -7.52
C VAL A 146 12.92 13.07 -6.41
N GLU A 147 14.12 13.62 -6.33
CA GLU A 147 14.56 14.55 -5.28
C GLU A 147 13.82 15.89 -5.31
N ASP A 148 13.19 16.25 -6.43
CA ASP A 148 12.39 17.46 -6.56
C ASP A 148 11.03 17.32 -5.84
N PHE A 149 10.58 16.07 -5.60
CA PHE A 149 9.26 15.77 -5.03
C PHE A 149 9.33 14.96 -3.73
N TRP A 150 10.39 14.17 -3.53
CA TRP A 150 10.51 13.22 -2.44
C TRP A 150 11.77 13.46 -1.61
N HIS A 151 11.59 13.52 -0.28
CA HIS A 151 12.71 13.57 0.65
C HIS A 151 13.04 12.18 1.21
N LEU A 152 13.97 11.47 0.56
CA LEU A 152 14.31 10.09 0.92
C LEU A 152 15.38 9.95 2.02
N ALA A 153 15.97 11.04 2.53
CA ALA A 153 17.06 10.94 3.50
C ALA A 153 16.65 10.22 4.81
N PRO A 154 15.46 10.46 5.40
CA PRO A 154 15.04 9.77 6.61
C PRO A 154 14.89 8.26 6.40
N LEU A 155 14.35 7.85 5.25
CA LEU A 155 14.21 6.44 4.90
C LEU A 155 15.56 5.76 4.71
N LYS A 156 16.51 6.41 4.00
CA LYS A 156 17.88 5.91 3.85
C LYS A 156 18.57 5.71 5.20
N ALA A 157 18.38 6.65 6.13
CA ALA A 157 18.94 6.55 7.48
C ALA A 157 18.33 5.37 8.27
N ALA A 158 17.01 5.16 8.17
CA ALA A 158 16.36 4.02 8.80
C ALA A 158 16.84 2.67 8.23
N LEU A 159 16.94 2.54 6.90
CA LEU A 159 17.39 1.31 6.25
C LEU A 159 18.83 0.92 6.60
N ALA A 160 19.69 1.88 6.87
CA ALA A 160 21.06 1.62 7.34
C ALA A 160 21.09 0.95 8.73
N ASN A 161 20.04 1.11 9.53
CA ASN A 161 19.95 0.60 10.90
C ASN A 161 19.12 -0.70 11.01
N VAL A 162 18.16 -0.94 10.11
CA VAL A 162 17.33 -2.15 10.13
C VAL A 162 18.01 -3.27 9.34
N LYS A 163 18.58 -4.24 10.08
CA LYS A 163 19.10 -5.49 9.54
C LYS A 163 17.98 -6.42 9.06
#